data_AF-A0A315QSK3-F1
#
_entry.id   AF-A0A315QSK3-F1
#
_cell.length_a   1.000
_cell.length_b   1.000
_cell.length_c   1.000
_cell.angle_alpha   90.00
_cell.angle_beta   90.00
_cell.angle_gamma   90.00
#
_symmetry.space_group_name_H-M   'P 1'
#
loop_
_entity.id
_entity.type
_entity.pdbx_description
1 polymer ?
#
loop_
_entity_poly.entity_id
_entity_poly.type
_entity_poly.pdbx_seq_one_letter_code
_entity_poly.pdbx_strand_id
1 'polypeptide(L)'
;MSEKLKNELLSILEEEKALYQKLFEIAEAKNEALVNNDTDRLMEIVENDREVIADIEKKDKERNDKIQEIKAEFEIELEKDSYSNLIEKLSQGWGEKLNPIREELIELTDDFHSLNEQNQKLLEQAIELNQISFETIVKSIKEQDTTYSKDAKVKKEQPRIINKQG
;
A
#
# COMPACT_ATOMS: atom_id res chain seq x y z
N MET A 1 -1.12 -34.89 20.85
CA MET A 1 -0.19 -34.31 19.85
C MET A 1 -0.97 -33.56 18.77
N SER A 2 -1.86 -34.23 18.02
CA SER A 2 -2.72 -33.60 16.98
C SER A 2 -3.48 -32.33 17.41
N GLU A 3 -4.18 -32.35 18.55
CA GLU A 3 -4.90 -31.15 19.05
C GLU A 3 -3.98 -29.96 19.35
N LYS A 4 -2.76 -30.22 19.82
CA LYS A 4 -1.79 -29.17 20.12
C LYS A 4 -1.33 -28.47 18.83
N LEU A 5 -0.95 -29.24 17.82
CA LEU A 5 -0.55 -28.72 16.50
C LEU A 5 -1.68 -27.91 15.84
N LYS A 6 -2.93 -28.39 15.96
CA LYS A 6 -4.11 -27.67 15.45
C LYS A 6 -4.30 -26.32 16.11
N ASN A 7 -4.25 -26.28 17.44
CA ASN A 7 -4.45 -25.03 18.18
C ASN A 7 -3.29 -24.05 17.99
N GLU A 8 -2.06 -24.55 17.83
CA GLU A 8 -0.91 -23.70 17.49
C GLU A 8 -1.04 -23.08 16.10
N LEU A 9 -1.44 -23.86 15.08
CA LEU A 9 -1.69 -23.32 13.75
C LEU A 9 -2.85 -22.32 13.76
N LEU A 10 -3.92 -22.60 14.50
CA LEU A 10 -5.03 -21.67 14.66
C LEU A 10 -4.57 -20.34 15.27
N SER A 11 -3.78 -20.38 16.34
CA SER A 11 -3.22 -19.18 16.99
C SER A 11 -2.37 -18.35 16.02
N ILE A 12 -1.55 -19.00 15.20
CA ILE A 12 -0.74 -18.31 14.18
C ILE A 12 -1.65 -17.59 13.18
N LEU A 13 -2.70 -18.25 12.70
CA LEU A 13 -3.65 -17.66 11.75
C LEU A 13 -4.49 -16.52 12.38
N GLU A 14 -4.86 -16.62 13.66
CA GLU A 14 -5.53 -15.56 14.41
C GLU A 14 -4.64 -14.30 14.51
N GLU A 15 -3.36 -14.50 14.84
CA GLU A 15 -2.38 -13.42 14.90
C GLU A 15 -2.11 -12.81 13.52
N GLU A 16 -2.01 -13.65 12.49
CA GLU A 16 -1.84 -13.23 11.10
C GLU A 16 -3.04 -12.38 10.64
N LYS A 17 -4.27 -12.82 10.95
CA LYS A 17 -5.49 -12.05 10.67
C LYS A 17 -5.47 -10.67 11.34
N ALA A 18 -5.03 -10.59 12.59
CA ALA A 18 -4.92 -9.31 13.29
C ALA A 18 -3.93 -8.35 12.60
N LEU A 19 -2.83 -8.88 12.06
CA LEU A 19 -1.87 -8.07 11.29
C LEU A 19 -2.44 -7.61 9.95
N TYR A 20 -3.13 -8.49 9.21
CA TYR A 20 -3.82 -8.08 7.98
C TYR A 20 -4.90 -7.05 8.25
N GLN A 21 -5.60 -7.13 9.38
CA GLN A 21 -6.61 -6.14 9.75
C GLN A 21 -5.96 -4.77 9.99
N LYS A 22 -4.83 -4.76 10.71
CA LYS A 22 -4.03 -3.53 10.91
C LYS A 22 -3.51 -2.97 9.58
N LEU A 23 -3.09 -3.84 8.66
CA LEU A 23 -2.64 -3.44 7.33
C LEU A 23 -3.78 -2.82 6.51
N PHE A 24 -5.00 -3.37 6.63
CA PHE A 24 -6.20 -2.80 6.02
C PHE A 24 -6.52 -1.40 6.57
N GLU A 25 -6.52 -1.22 7.88
CA GLU A 25 -6.71 0.09 8.53
C GLU A 25 -5.65 1.12 8.07
N ILE A 26 -4.41 0.69 7.89
CA ILE A 26 -3.33 1.52 7.34
C ILE A 26 -3.65 1.92 5.89
N ALA A 27 -4.18 1.02 5.07
CA ALA A 27 -4.59 1.34 3.70
C ALA A 27 -5.78 2.32 3.67
N GLU A 28 -6.72 2.24 4.62
CA GLU A 28 -7.80 3.23 4.76
C GLU A 28 -7.24 4.60 5.16
N ALA A 29 -6.29 4.64 6.10
CA ALA A 29 -5.62 5.87 6.49
C ALA A 29 -4.83 6.49 5.32
N LYS A 30 -4.15 5.67 4.49
CA LYS A 30 -3.51 6.14 3.25
C LYS A 30 -4.52 6.79 2.32
N ASN A 31 -5.68 6.15 2.12
CA ASN A 31 -6.74 6.70 1.27
C ASN A 31 -7.18 8.07 1.75
N GLU A 32 -7.46 8.21 3.05
CA GLU A 32 -7.88 9.47 3.67
C GLU A 32 -6.82 10.57 3.50
N ALA A 33 -5.54 10.25 3.75
CA ALA A 33 -4.45 11.21 3.58
C ALA A 33 -4.29 11.63 2.10
N LEU A 34 -4.41 10.70 1.15
CA LEU A 34 -4.33 10.99 -0.28
C LEU A 34 -5.47 11.90 -0.74
N VAL A 35 -6.71 11.60 -0.34
CA VAL A 35 -7.88 12.43 -0.66
C VAL A 35 -7.72 13.85 -0.11
N ASN A 36 -7.14 13.99 1.08
CA ASN A 36 -6.90 15.28 1.72
C ASN A 36 -5.60 15.98 1.26
N ASN A 37 -4.80 15.35 0.39
CA ASN A 37 -3.46 15.82 -0.01
C ASN A 37 -2.52 16.09 1.18
N ASP A 38 -2.65 15.30 2.26
CA ASP A 38 -1.84 15.42 3.47
C ASP A 38 -0.57 14.58 3.32
N THR A 39 0.48 15.18 2.74
CA THR A 39 1.75 14.50 2.47
C THR A 39 2.55 14.16 3.73
N ASP A 40 2.40 14.97 4.78
CA ASP A 40 3.13 14.75 6.04
C ASP A 40 2.57 13.52 6.75
N ARG A 41 1.25 13.43 6.88
CA ARG A 41 0.58 12.23 7.42
C ARG A 41 0.84 11.00 6.55
N LEU A 42 0.90 11.16 5.22
CA LEU A 42 1.17 10.05 4.31
C LEU A 42 2.55 9.42 4.58
N MET A 43 3.58 10.22 4.88
CA MET A 43 4.91 9.69 5.23
C MET A 43 4.88 8.88 6.52
N GLU A 44 4.20 9.36 7.57
CA GLU A 44 4.07 8.61 8.83
C GLU A 44 3.34 7.27 8.62
N ILE A 45 2.29 7.26 7.78
CA ILE A 45 1.52 6.06 7.48
C ILE A 45 2.36 5.04 6.70
N VAL A 46 3.16 5.46 5.73
CA VAL A 46 4.04 4.57 4.94
C VAL A 46 5.09 3.87 5.82
N GLU A 47 5.57 4.55 6.85
CA GLU A 47 6.54 3.97 7.77
C GLU A 47 5.90 2.88 8.64
N ASN A 48 4.70 3.15 9.17
CA ASN A 48 3.90 2.14 9.89
C ASN A 48 3.53 0.93 9.00
N ASP A 49 3.21 1.17 7.74
CA ASP A 49 2.90 0.14 6.74
C ASP A 49 4.06 -0.86 6.58
N ARG A 50 5.29 -0.35 6.47
CA ARG A 50 6.50 -1.19 6.36
C ARG A 50 6.72 -2.08 7.58
N GLU A 51 6.48 -1.56 8.78
CA GLU A 51 6.62 -2.34 10.02
C GLU A 51 5.62 -3.49 10.05
N VAL A 52 4.35 -3.23 9.72
CA VAL A 52 3.31 -4.26 9.70
C VAL A 52 3.58 -5.32 8.63
N ILE A 53 4.06 -4.92 7.44
CA ILE A 53 4.44 -5.86 6.38
C ILE A 53 5.57 -6.78 6.87
N ALA A 54 6.58 -6.25 7.56
CA ALA A 54 7.67 -7.08 8.10
C ALA A 54 7.17 -8.09 9.15
N ASP A 55 6.20 -7.70 9.98
CA ASP A 55 5.56 -8.61 10.94
C ASP A 55 4.75 -9.71 10.23
N ILE A 56 4.05 -9.37 9.14
CA ILE A 56 3.32 -10.35 8.31
C ILE A 56 4.30 -11.35 7.69
N GLU A 57 5.40 -10.90 7.09
CA GLU A 57 6.40 -11.79 6.49
C GLU A 57 6.98 -12.78 7.52
N LYS A 58 7.19 -12.32 8.76
CA LYS A 58 7.63 -13.18 9.86
C LYS A 58 6.55 -14.21 10.21
N LYS A 59 5.29 -13.81 10.30
CA LYS A 59 4.17 -14.72 10.60
C LYS A 59 3.92 -15.72 9.49
N ASP A 60 4.04 -15.32 8.23
CA ASP A 60 3.98 -16.21 7.07
C ASP A 60 5.03 -17.32 7.17
N LYS A 61 6.25 -16.98 7.59
CA LYS A 61 7.30 -17.96 7.83
C LYS A 61 6.94 -18.91 8.97
N GLU A 62 6.47 -18.39 10.11
CA GLU A 62 6.03 -19.21 11.25
C GLU A 62 4.90 -20.16 10.86
N ARG A 63 3.91 -19.70 10.07
CA ARG A 63 2.83 -20.52 9.52
C ARG A 63 3.38 -21.63 8.63
N ASN A 64 4.28 -21.30 7.70
CA ASN A 64 4.87 -22.26 6.78
C ASN A 64 5.66 -23.34 7.54
N ASP A 65 6.48 -22.95 8.51
CA ASP A 65 7.25 -23.87 9.36
C ASP A 65 6.30 -24.80 10.13
N LYS A 66 5.21 -24.27 10.70
CA LYS A 66 4.19 -25.08 11.39
C LYS A 66 3.48 -26.06 10.46
N ILE A 67 3.16 -25.65 9.22
CA ILE A 67 2.58 -26.53 8.21
C ILE A 67 3.55 -27.67 7.84
N GLN A 68 4.86 -27.40 7.74
CA GLN A 68 5.84 -28.44 7.47
C GLN A 68 5.97 -29.42 8.64
N GLU A 69 5.93 -28.94 9.89
CA GLU A 69 5.88 -29.80 11.08
C GLU A 69 4.67 -30.72 11.07
N ILE A 70 3.49 -30.18 10.74
CA ILE A 70 2.25 -30.97 10.61
C ILE A 70 2.40 -32.03 9.51
N LYS A 71 2.92 -31.67 8.33
CA LYS A 71 3.13 -32.65 7.26
C LYS A 71 4.05 -33.79 7.68
N ALA A 72 5.13 -33.48 8.39
CA ALA A 72 6.07 -34.49 8.88
C ALA A 72 5.42 -35.44 9.91
N GLU A 73 4.66 -34.90 10.88
CA GLU A 73 3.99 -35.68 11.93
C GLU A 73 2.92 -36.63 11.36
N PHE A 74 2.20 -36.20 10.31
CA PHE A 74 1.13 -37.00 9.69
C PHE A 74 1.58 -37.75 8.42
N GLU A 75 2.87 -37.74 8.10
CA GLU A 75 3.43 -38.37 6.89
C GLU A 75 2.71 -37.95 5.59
N ILE A 76 2.35 -36.66 5.50
CA ILE A 76 1.61 -36.09 4.38
C ILE A 76 2.57 -35.58 3.30
N GLU A 77 2.61 -36.27 2.16
CA GLU A 77 3.19 -35.73 0.93
C GLU A 77 2.13 -35.00 0.10
N LEU A 78 2.42 -33.76 -0.30
CA LEU A 78 1.59 -32.98 -1.22
C LEU A 78 2.40 -32.64 -2.47
N GLU A 79 1.85 -32.92 -3.65
CA GLU A 79 2.46 -32.51 -4.93
C GLU A 79 2.48 -30.98 -5.10
N LYS A 80 1.56 -30.28 -4.44
CA LYS A 80 1.45 -28.82 -4.39
C LYS A 80 1.07 -28.40 -2.99
N ASP A 81 1.63 -27.29 -2.51
CA ASP A 81 1.25 -26.63 -1.26
C ASP A 81 -0.16 -26.03 -1.38
N SER A 82 -1.16 -26.90 -1.31
CA SER A 82 -2.58 -26.57 -1.33
C SER A 82 -3.15 -26.79 0.06
N TYR A 83 -3.67 -25.71 0.67
CA TYR A 83 -4.37 -25.76 1.95
C TYR A 83 -5.52 -26.79 1.93
N SER A 84 -6.30 -26.83 0.84
CA SER A 84 -7.42 -27.76 0.71
C SER A 84 -6.95 -29.22 0.78
N ASN A 85 -5.85 -29.54 0.10
CA ASN A 85 -5.28 -30.88 0.10
C ASN A 85 -4.68 -31.25 1.47
N LEU A 86 -4.16 -30.26 2.22
CA LEU A 86 -3.67 -30.45 3.58
C LEU A 86 -4.82 -30.81 4.53
N ILE A 87 -5.90 -30.02 4.52
CA ILE A 87 -7.06 -30.25 5.40
C ILE A 87 -7.75 -31.58 5.11
N GLU A 88 -7.90 -31.97 3.84
CA GLU A 88 -8.48 -33.27 3.45
C GLU A 88 -7.73 -34.48 4.02
N LYS A 89 -6.41 -34.35 4.21
CA LYS A 89 -5.56 -35.41 4.77
C LYS A 89 -5.50 -35.40 6.30
N LEU A 90 -6.04 -34.37 6.93
CA LEU A 90 -6.10 -34.24 8.39
C LEU A 90 -7.45 -34.74 8.92
N SER A 91 -7.52 -35.03 10.22
CA SER A 91 -8.77 -35.51 10.85
C SER A 91 -9.91 -34.49 10.75
N GLN A 92 -11.17 -34.96 10.76
CA GLN A 92 -12.40 -34.17 10.52
C GLN A 92 -12.49 -32.83 11.28
N GLY A 93 -11.97 -32.74 12.50
CA GLY A 93 -12.06 -31.52 13.33
C GLY A 93 -11.03 -30.42 13.03
N TRP A 94 -10.18 -30.56 12.00
CA TRP A 94 -9.25 -29.51 11.58
C TRP A 94 -9.92 -28.46 10.70
N GLY A 95 -10.64 -28.90 9.66
CA GLY A 95 -11.35 -28.00 8.75
C GLY A 95 -12.36 -27.12 9.48
N GLU A 96 -13.11 -27.68 10.44
CA GLU A 96 -14.10 -26.93 11.24
C GLU A 96 -13.48 -25.75 12.00
N LYS A 97 -12.21 -25.84 12.42
CA LYS A 97 -11.53 -24.76 13.15
C LYS A 97 -10.77 -23.81 12.24
N LEU A 98 -10.12 -24.32 11.19
CA LEU A 98 -9.21 -23.53 10.37
C LEU A 98 -9.88 -22.88 9.16
N ASN A 99 -10.95 -23.48 8.61
CA ASN A 99 -11.63 -22.93 7.44
C ASN A 99 -12.26 -21.56 7.69
N PRO A 100 -12.97 -21.30 8.82
CA PRO A 100 -13.56 -19.99 9.05
C PRO A 100 -12.52 -18.87 9.02
N ILE A 101 -11.39 -19.07 9.70
CA ILE A 101 -10.34 -18.05 9.76
C ILE A 101 -9.64 -17.84 8.41
N ARG A 102 -9.51 -18.91 7.63
CA ARG A 102 -8.97 -18.83 6.28
C ARG A 102 -9.90 -18.03 5.37
N GLU A 103 -11.20 -18.26 5.44
CA GLU A 103 -12.19 -17.51 4.66
C GLU A 103 -12.11 -16.01 5.00
N GLU A 104 -12.06 -15.67 6.28
CA GLU A 104 -11.89 -14.29 6.74
C GLU A 104 -10.58 -13.67 6.26
N LEU A 105 -9.46 -14.41 6.27
CA LEU A 105 -8.17 -13.95 5.75
C LEU A 105 -8.21 -13.70 4.24
N ILE A 106 -8.90 -14.55 3.48
CA ILE A 106 -9.06 -14.38 2.03
C ILE A 106 -9.87 -13.12 1.75
N GLU A 107 -11.03 -12.96 2.38
CA GLU A 107 -11.88 -11.77 2.24
C GLU A 107 -11.11 -10.49 2.57
N LEU A 108 -10.43 -10.48 3.72
CA LEU A 108 -9.64 -9.33 4.16
C LEU A 108 -8.49 -8.97 3.20
N THR A 109 -7.83 -9.97 2.63
CA THR A 109 -6.75 -9.75 1.66
C THR A 109 -7.26 -9.24 0.33
N ASP A 110 -8.41 -9.74 -0.13
CA ASP A 110 -9.07 -9.27 -1.35
C ASP A 110 -9.52 -7.81 -1.21
N ASP A 111 -10.14 -7.47 -0.07
CA ASP A 111 -10.57 -6.11 0.25
C ASP A 111 -9.36 -5.16 0.35
N PHE A 112 -8.28 -5.58 1.03
CA PHE A 112 -7.03 -4.85 1.08
C PHE A 112 -6.46 -4.59 -0.31
N HIS A 113 -6.46 -5.61 -1.19
CA HIS A 113 -5.95 -5.46 -2.55
C HIS A 113 -6.74 -4.43 -3.34
N SER A 114 -8.07 -4.45 -3.25
CA SER A 114 -8.94 -3.48 -3.90
C SER A 114 -8.67 -2.05 -3.41
N LEU A 115 -8.53 -1.86 -2.10
CA LEU A 115 -8.27 -0.55 -1.51
C LEU A 115 -6.87 -0.03 -1.87
N ASN A 116 -5.87 -0.91 -1.88
CA ASN A 116 -4.52 -0.55 -2.29
C ASN A 116 -4.45 -0.15 -3.78
N GLU A 117 -5.19 -0.82 -4.66
CA GLU A 117 -5.31 -0.42 -6.06
C GLU A 117 -5.95 0.97 -6.21
N GLN A 118 -6.96 1.28 -5.39
CA GLN A 118 -7.56 2.62 -5.36
C GLN A 118 -6.54 3.69 -4.92
N ASN A 119 -5.77 3.40 -3.87
CA ASN A 119 -4.73 4.31 -3.40
C ASN A 119 -3.63 4.52 -4.45
N GLN A 120 -3.24 3.48 -5.17
CA GLN A 120 -2.30 3.59 -6.29
C GLN A 120 -2.84 4.52 -7.39
N LYS A 121 -4.12 4.36 -7.78
CA LYS A 121 -4.75 5.23 -8.79
C LYS A 121 -4.77 6.70 -8.35
N LEU A 122 -5.07 6.99 -7.09
CA LEU A 122 -5.04 8.35 -6.56
C LEU A 122 -3.62 8.96 -6.63
N LEU A 123 -2.60 8.18 -6.27
CA LEU A 123 -1.20 8.59 -6.39
C LEU A 123 -0.80 8.88 -7.84
N GLU A 124 -1.17 8.00 -8.77
CA GLU A 124 -0.90 8.17 -10.20
C GLU A 124 -1.54 9.46 -10.73
N GLN A 125 -2.80 9.72 -10.38
CA GLN A 125 -3.51 10.96 -10.76
C GLN A 125 -2.85 12.21 -10.17
N ALA A 126 -2.40 12.16 -8.91
CA ALA A 126 -1.71 13.28 -8.27
C ALA A 126 -0.37 13.59 -8.97
N ILE A 127 0.37 12.56 -9.39
CA ILE A 127 1.61 12.72 -10.15
C ILE A 127 1.33 13.31 -11.53
N GLU A 128 0.32 12.81 -12.25
CA GLU A 128 -0.07 13.31 -13.57
C GLU A 128 -0.46 14.79 -13.52
N LEU A 129 -1.27 15.20 -12.54
CA LEU A 129 -1.69 16.60 -12.38
C LEU A 129 -0.49 17.52 -12.11
N ASN A 130 0.46 17.08 -11.29
CA ASN A 130 1.69 17.83 -11.01
C ASN A 130 2.57 17.97 -12.25
N GLN A 131 2.68 16.93 -13.08
CA GLN A 131 3.41 16.97 -14.35
C GLN A 131 2.78 17.98 -15.32
N ILE A 132 1.46 17.93 -15.52
CA ILE A 132 0.73 18.88 -16.36
C ILE A 132 0.94 20.32 -15.87
N SER A 133 0.87 20.53 -14.56
CA SER A 133 1.08 21.84 -13.94
C SER A 133 2.49 22.37 -14.20
N PHE A 134 3.51 21.51 -14.03
CA PHE A 134 4.90 21.86 -14.33
C PHE A 134 5.12 22.19 -15.81
N GLU A 135 4.62 21.35 -16.73
CA GLU A 135 4.73 21.58 -18.17
C GLU A 135 4.08 22.90 -18.59
N THR A 136 2.91 23.21 -18.02
CA THR A 136 2.19 24.46 -18.28
C THR A 136 3.02 25.67 -17.84
N ILE A 137 3.57 25.65 -16.62
CA ILE A 137 4.41 26.74 -16.09
C ILE A 137 5.65 26.93 -16.98
N VAL A 138 6.35 25.83 -17.32
CA VAL A 138 7.55 25.88 -18.17
C VAL A 138 7.24 26.43 -19.56
N LYS A 139 6.12 26.04 -20.15
CA LYS A 139 5.66 26.57 -21.44
C LYS A 139 5.39 28.07 -21.35
N SER A 140 4.68 28.53 -20.32
CA SER A 140 4.40 29.96 -20.11
C SER A 140 5.67 30.79 -19.94
N ILE A 141 6.66 30.30 -19.18
CA ILE A 141 7.96 30.98 -19.03
C ILE A 141 8.66 31.11 -20.39
N LYS A 142 8.74 30.03 -21.17
CA LYS A 142 9.35 30.04 -22.51
C LYS A 142 8.64 31.02 -23.46
N GLU A 143 7.31 31.05 -23.45
CA GLU A 143 6.52 31.97 -24.27
C GLU A 143 6.75 33.44 -23.88
N GLN A 144 6.88 33.75 -22.59
CA GLN A 144 7.21 35.09 -22.11
C GLN A 144 8.63 35.52 -22.54
N ASP A 145 9.64 34.65 -22.42
CA ASP A 145 11.01 34.95 -22.89
C ASP A 145 11.07 35.20 -24.40
N THR A 146 10.26 34.48 -25.19
CA THR A 146 10.17 34.72 -26.64
C THR A 146 9.43 36.01 -27.01
N THR A 147 8.50 36.48 -26.18
CA THR A 147 7.77 37.75 -26.38
C THR A 147 8.65 38.94 -25.98
N TYR A 148 9.34 38.88 -24.83
CA TYR A 148 10.27 39.93 -24.40
C TYR A 148 11.48 40.10 -25.34
N SER A 149 11.93 39.05 -26.03
CA SER A 149 12.98 39.18 -27.07
C SER A 149 12.48 39.77 -28.39
N LYS A 150 11.18 39.68 -28.70
CA LYS A 150 10.61 40.24 -29.95
C LYS A 150 10.32 41.74 -29.85
N ASP A 151 10.02 42.25 -28.64
CA ASP A 151 9.70 43.67 -28.42
C ASP A 151 10.90 44.55 -28.02
N ALA A 152 12.11 43.97 -27.92
CA ALA A 152 13.35 44.71 -27.65
C ALA A 152 13.83 45.64 -28.80
N LYS A 153 12.97 45.88 -29.81
CA LYS A 153 13.14 46.92 -30.84
C LYS A 153 12.03 47.99 -30.80
N VAL A 154 11.61 48.43 -29.62
CA VAL A 154 10.91 49.72 -29.51
C VAL A 154 11.66 50.60 -28.50
N LYS A 155 12.14 51.75 -29.01
CA LYS A 155 12.91 52.77 -28.29
C LYS A 155 12.31 53.04 -26.90
N LYS A 156 13.09 52.78 -25.84
CA LYS A 156 12.82 53.28 -24.48
C LYS A 156 13.12 54.78 -24.44
N GLU A 157 12.12 55.63 -24.71
CA GLU A 157 12.14 56.98 -24.17
C GLU A 157 11.82 56.90 -22.67
N GLN A 158 12.77 57.33 -21.85
CA GLN A 158 12.63 57.33 -20.39
C GLN A 158 11.61 58.39 -19.97
N PRO A 159 10.63 58.09 -19.10
CA PRO A 159 9.73 59.10 -18.56
C PRO A 159 10.50 60.03 -17.62
N ARG A 160 10.73 61.28 -18.06
CA ARG A 160 11.25 62.37 -17.24
C ARG A 160 10.17 62.97 -16.35
N ILE A 161 9.79 62.30 -15.27
CA ILE A 161 9.06 62.95 -14.18
C ILE A 161 9.52 62.30 -12.87
N ILE A 162 10.59 62.81 -12.26
CA ILE A 162 10.63 63.41 -10.91
C ILE A 162 12.00 64.13 -10.78
N ASN A 163 12.08 65.39 -11.20
CA ASN A 163 13.11 66.30 -10.69
C ASN A 163 12.40 67.27 -9.74
N LYS A 164 12.66 67.11 -8.44
CA LYS A 164 12.23 68.05 -7.41
C LYS A 164 13.08 69.31 -7.57
N GLN A 165 12.43 70.40 -7.98
CA GLN A 165 13.05 71.72 -8.09
C GLN A 165 13.63 72.15 -6.73
N GLY A 166 14.88 72.59 -6.76
CA GLY A 166 15.41 73.61 -5.86
C GLY A 166 15.52 74.92 -6.63
#